data_AF-A0A5J4PB78-F1
#
_entry.id   AF-A0A5J4PB78-F1
#
_cell.length_a   1.000
_cell.length_b   1.000
_cell.length_c   1.000
_cell.angle_alpha   90.00
_cell.angle_beta   90.00
_cell.angle_gamma   90.00
#
_symmetry.space_group_name_H-M   'P 1'
#
loop_
_entity.id
_entity.type
_entity.pdbx_description
1 polymer ?
#
loop_
_entity_poly.entity_id
_entity_poly.type
_entity_poly.pdbx_seq_one_letter_code
_entity_poly.pdbx_strand_id
1 'polypeptide(L)' 'NFNITPNGKFLLVACRNSNVIQIYERNKETGVLTDTKQDIKLDAPFCVKFAD' A
#
# COMPACT_ATOMS: atom_id res chain seq x y z
N ASN A 1 -0.03 0.22 -9.30
CA ASN A 1 -0.96 1.24 -8.79
C ASN A 1 -0.75 1.35 -7.29
N PHE A 2 -0.92 2.53 -6.70
CA PHE A 2 -0.79 2.68 -5.25
C PHE A 2 -1.80 3.71 -4.74
N ASN A 3 -2.07 3.68 -3.44
CA ASN A 3 -2.89 4.68 -2.78
C ASN A 3 -2.46 4.86 -1.31
N ILE A 4 -2.64 6.07 -0.78
CA ILE A 4 -2.33 6.39 0.62
C ILE A 4 -3.64 6.34 1.40
N THR A 5 -3.61 5.74 2.59
CA THR A 5 -4.80 5.70 3.45
C THR A 5 -5.31 7.11 3.74
N PRO A 6 -6.62 7.33 3.95
CA PRO A 6 -7.18 8.66 4.18
C PRO A 6 -6.54 9.39 5.38
N ASN A 7 -6.14 8.64 6.41
CA ASN A 7 -5.42 9.18 7.57
C ASN A 7 -3.93 9.48 7.30
N GLY A 8 -3.42 9.20 6.10
CA GLY A 8 -2.05 9.46 5.66
C GLY A 8 -0.96 8.58 6.26
N LYS A 9 -1.32 7.55 7.05
CA LYS A 9 -0.38 6.71 7.81
C LYS A 9 0.25 5.59 6.97
N PHE A 10 -0.49 5.01 6.02
CA PHE A 10 0.00 3.87 5.24
C PHE A 10 -0.10 4.14 3.75
N LEU A 11 0.83 3.53 3.01
CA LEU A 11 0.83 3.43 1.56
C LEU A 11 0.61 1.98 1.17
N LEU A 12 -0.42 1.74 0.36
CA LEU A 12 -0.73 0.43 -0.20
C LEU A 12 -0.30 0.40 -1.66
N VAL A 13 0.49 -0.59 -2.05
CA VAL A 13 1.04 -0.74 -3.41
C VAL A 13 0.56 -2.06 -4.00
N ALA A 14 -0.25 -1.99 -5.07
CA ALA A 14 -0.67 -3.16 -5.84
C ALA A 14 0.45 -3.61 -6.79
N CYS A 15 1.03 -4.77 -6.51
CA CYS A 15 2.12 -5.38 -7.26
C CYS A 15 1.60 -6.56 -8.10
N ARG A 16 1.08 -6.24 -9.29
CA ARG A 16 0.43 -7.19 -10.21
C ARG A 16 1.23 -8.48 -10.44
N ASN A 17 2.51 -8.36 -10.78
CA ASN A 17 3.35 -9.51 -11.14
C ASN A 17 3.75 -10.37 -9.94
N SER A 18 3.64 -9.83 -8.73
CA SER A 18 4.00 -10.51 -7.48
C SER A 18 2.78 -11.04 -6.74
N ASN A 19 1.57 -10.83 -7.26
CA ASN A 19 0.30 -11.25 -6.65
C ASN A 19 0.15 -10.81 -5.18
N VAL A 20 0.57 -9.59 -4.89
CA VAL A 20 0.46 -8.99 -3.55
C VAL A 20 0.09 -7.51 -3.61
N ILE A 21 -0.59 -7.04 -2.57
CA ILE A 21 -0.60 -5.63 -2.17
C ILE A 21 0.37 -5.50 -1.01
N GLN A 22 1.46 -4.76 -1.21
CA GLN A 22 2.43 -4.46 -0.17
C GLN A 22 1.97 -3.25 0.65
N ILE A 23 2.23 -3.29 1.96
CA ILE A 23 1.83 -2.23 2.89
C ILE A 23 3.08 -1.60 3.49
N TYR A 24 3.20 -0.28 3.31
CA TYR A 24 4.25 0.52 3.91
C TYR A 24 3.65 1.47 4.96
N GLU A 25 4.30 1.59 6.10
CA GLU A 25 4.08 2.70 7.02
C GLU A 25 4.83 3.94 6.51
N ARG A 26 4.14 5.08 6.47
CA ARG A 26 4.68 6.34 5.99
C ARG A 26 4.96 7.26 7.18
N ASN A 27 6.20 7.71 7.31
CA ASN A 27 6.49 8.87 8.14
C ASN A 27 5.87 10.12 7.49
N LYS A 28 4.96 10.79 8.20
CA LYS A 28 4.20 11.92 7.63
C LYS A 28 5.03 13.18 7.38
N GLU A 29 6.08 13.37 8.18
CA GLU A 29 6.96 14.54 8.13
C GLU A 29 8.04 14.37 7.06
N THR A 30 8.70 13.21 7.02
CA THR A 30 9.84 12.95 6.13
C THR A 30 9.45 12.25 4.82
N GLY A 31 8.30 11.59 4.79
CA GLY A 31 7.86 10.76 3.66
C GLY A 31 8.54 9.40 3.55
N VAL A 32 9.46 9.07 4.47
CA VAL A 32 10.14 7.76 4.49
C VAL A 32 9.11 6.64 4.65
N LEU A 33 9.30 5.57 3.89
CA LEU A 33 8.43 4.41 3.86
C LEU A 33 9.14 3.23 4.53
N THR A 34 8.47 2.63 5.50
CA THR A 34 8.92 1.42 6.19
C THR A 34 8.01 0.27 5.79
N ASP A 35 8.60 -0.80 5.24
CA ASP A 35 7.86 -2.01 4.89
C ASP A 35 7.33 -2.68 6.16
N THR A 36 6.01 -2.88 6.23
CA THR A 36 5.35 -3.51 7.39
C THR A 36 5.44 -5.03 7.38
N LYS A 37 5.83 -5.65 6.25
CA LYS A 37 5.84 -7.10 6.02
C LYS A 37 4.47 -7.77 6.16
N GLN A 38 3.39 -6.99 6.09
CA GLN A 38 2.00 -7.46 6.17
C GLN A 38 1.36 -7.50 4.78
N ASP A 39 2.01 -8.20 3.85
CA ASP A 39 1.54 -8.30 2.46
C ASP A 39 0.16 -8.95 2.39
N ILE A 40 -0.75 -8.36 1.62
CA ILE A 40 -2.05 -8.94 1.29
C ILE A 40 -1.89 -9.72 -0.01
N LYS A 41 -2.07 -11.05 0.05
CA LYS A 41 -2.06 -11.89 -1.14
C LYS A 41 -3.34 -11.68 -1.93
N LEU A 42 -3.20 -11.30 -3.20
CA LEU A 42 -4.30 -11.09 -4.13
C LEU A 42 -3.79 -11.38 -5.54
N ASP A 43 -4.57 -12.08 -6.37
CA ASP A 43 -4.15 -12.38 -7.74
C ASP A 43 -4.22 -11.11 -8.62
N ALA A 44 -3.14 -10.85 -9.36
CA ALA A 44 -3.00 -9.76 -10.31
C ALA A 44 -3.58 -8.39 -9.87
N PRO A 45 -3.24 -7.86 -8.68
CA PRO A 45 -3.83 -6.63 -8.16
C PRO A 45 -3.46 -5.44 -9.04
N PHE A 46 -4.46 -4.63 -9.41
CA PHE A 46 -4.27 -3.52 -10.36
C PHE A 46 -4.66 -2.14 -9.82
N CYS A 47 -5.59 -2.05 -8.87
CA CYS A 47 -6.12 -0.77 -8.37
C CYS A 47 -6.42 -0.83 -6.88
N VAL A 48 -6.01 0.21 -6.14
CA VAL A 48 -6.32 0.41 -4.73
C VAL A 48 -7.16 1.69 -4.58
N LYS A 49 -8.34 1.56 -4.00
CA LYS A 49 -9.25 2.67 -3.69
C LYS A 49 -9.81 2.47 -2.29
N PHE A 50 -9.98 3.58 -1.58
CA PHE A 50 -10.71 3.62 -0.31
C PHE A 50 -12.14 4.05 -0.60
N ALA A 51 -13.10 3.42 0.06
CA ALA A 51 -14.48 3.89 0.05
C ALA A 51 -14.61 5.11 0.96
N ASP A 52 -15.56 5.99 0.63
CA ASP A 52 -15.92 7.16 1.43
C ASP A 52 -16.67 6.79 2.72
#